data_AF-A0A4Z2FTE8-F1
#
_entry.id   AF-A0A4Z2FTE8-F1
#
_cell.length_a   1.000
_cell.length_b   1.000
_cell.length_c   1.000
_cell.angle_alpha   90.00
_cell.angle_beta   90.00
_cell.angle_gamma   90.00
#
_symmetry.space_group_name_H-M   'P 1'
#
loop_
_entity.id
_entity.type
_entity.pdbx_description
1 polymer ?
#
loop_
_entity_poly.entity_id
_entity_poly.type
_entity_poly.pdbx_seq_one_letter_code
_entity_poly.pdbx_strand_id
1 'polypeptide(L)'
;MTQTCLKTQDCLDEVHVSFGQLLSELNKADAPYALSVANRLYGEQSYEFVEDYLGNTKKHYRAELESVDFKAGSDAARLNINAWVQEQTQDTKGLIVYNQCYDGTM
;
A
#
# COMPACT_ATOMS: atom_id res chain seq x y z
N MET A 1 18.00 21.01 12.30
CA MET A 1 18.34 20.09 11.19
C MET A 1 17.12 19.20 10.96
N THR A 2 16.44 19.34 9.84
CA THR A 2 15.31 18.46 9.48
C THR A 2 15.84 17.05 9.24
N GLN A 3 15.56 16.13 10.15
CA GLN A 3 15.92 14.74 9.96
C GLN A 3 15.01 14.15 8.90
N THR A 4 15.50 14.06 7.67
CA THR A 4 14.81 13.37 6.59
C THR A 4 14.84 11.87 6.86
N CYS A 5 13.66 11.29 7.10
CA CYS A 5 13.45 9.91 7.54
C CYS A 5 13.74 8.88 6.43
N LEU A 6 13.41 9.21 5.16
CA LEU A 6 13.48 8.26 4.03
C LEU A 6 14.71 8.40 3.13
N LYS A 7 15.58 9.39 3.37
CA LYS A 7 16.88 9.57 2.66
C LYS A 7 16.78 9.66 1.12
N THR A 8 15.71 10.22 0.58
CA THR A 8 15.49 10.40 -0.87
C THR A 8 16.04 11.70 -1.44
N GLN A 9 16.82 12.46 -0.67
CA GLN A 9 17.23 13.84 -1.02
C GLN A 9 18.05 13.88 -2.31
N ASP A 10 18.84 12.85 -2.57
CA ASP A 10 19.75 12.78 -3.70
C ASP A 10 19.09 12.23 -4.98
N CYS A 11 17.81 11.85 -4.92
CA CYS A 11 17.11 11.19 -6.03
C CYS A 11 15.63 11.58 -6.14
N LEU A 12 15.23 12.77 -5.68
CA LEU A 12 13.82 13.20 -5.60
C LEU A 12 13.07 13.03 -6.93
N ASP A 13 13.70 13.37 -8.06
CA ASP A 13 13.08 13.31 -9.38
C ASP A 13 12.98 11.87 -9.93
N GLU A 14 13.82 10.96 -9.45
CA GLU A 14 13.98 9.61 -9.99
C GLU A 14 13.50 8.51 -9.03
N VAL A 15 13.14 8.87 -7.79
CA VAL A 15 12.81 7.90 -6.74
C VAL A 15 11.70 6.96 -7.17
N HIS A 16 10.66 7.47 -7.81
CA HIS A 16 9.51 6.66 -8.25
C HIS A 16 9.88 5.70 -9.41
N VAL A 17 10.73 6.14 -10.33
CA VAL A 17 11.22 5.29 -11.42
C VAL A 17 12.09 4.17 -10.85
N SER A 18 13.01 4.52 -9.95
CA SER A 18 13.88 3.57 -9.24
C SER A 18 13.08 2.54 -8.45
N PHE A 19 12.03 2.94 -7.75
CA PHE A 19 11.12 2.00 -7.06
C PHE A 19 10.40 1.06 -8.02
N GLY A 20 9.92 1.56 -9.17
CA GLY A 20 9.28 0.72 -10.19
C GLY A 20 10.22 -0.32 -10.78
N GLN A 21 11.49 0.04 -10.99
CA GLN A 21 12.53 -0.89 -11.42
C GLN A 21 12.82 -1.93 -10.33
N LEU A 22 13.02 -1.49 -9.08
CA LEU A 22 13.24 -2.39 -7.94
C LEU A 22 12.11 -3.41 -7.78
N LEU A 23 10.85 -2.96 -7.81
CA LEU A 23 9.69 -3.86 -7.70
C LEU A 23 9.60 -4.84 -8.87
N SER A 24 10.14 -4.48 -10.04
CA SER A 24 10.19 -5.38 -11.19
C SER A 24 11.26 -6.46 -11.00
N GLU A 25 12.41 -6.10 -10.44
CA GLU A 25 13.49 -7.03 -10.11
C GLU A 25 13.09 -8.00 -8.98
N LEU A 26 12.45 -7.50 -7.91
CA LEU A 26 12.04 -8.33 -6.77
C LEU A 26 10.92 -9.32 -7.12
N ASN A 27 10.09 -9.01 -8.11
CA ASN A 27 8.95 -9.84 -8.55
C ASN A 27 9.25 -10.66 -9.82
N LYS A 28 10.52 -10.96 -10.10
CA LYS A 28 10.90 -11.79 -11.26
C LYS A 28 10.38 -13.22 -11.11
N ALA A 29 9.66 -13.69 -12.12
CA ALA A 29 9.04 -15.02 -12.12
C ALA A 29 10.05 -16.18 -12.25
N ASP A 30 11.23 -15.91 -12.81
CA ASP A 30 12.30 -16.88 -13.08
C ASP A 30 13.41 -16.87 -12.01
N ALA A 31 13.17 -16.21 -10.88
CA ALA A 31 14.13 -16.19 -9.78
C ALA A 31 14.28 -17.59 -9.14
N PRO A 32 15.49 -17.97 -8.68
CA PRO A 32 15.72 -19.24 -7.97
C PRO A 32 15.20 -19.25 -6.53
N TYR A 33 14.26 -18.35 -6.20
CA TYR A 33 13.66 -18.15 -4.89
C TYR A 33 12.21 -17.68 -5.03
N ALA A 34 11.39 -17.92 -3.99
CA ALA A 34 10.04 -17.38 -3.91
C ALA A 34 10.06 -16.03 -3.18
N LEU A 35 9.86 -14.94 -3.92
CA LEU A 35 9.71 -13.59 -3.38
C LEU A 35 8.58 -12.90 -4.13
N SER A 36 7.75 -12.16 -3.38
CA SER A 36 6.70 -11.31 -3.94
C SER A 36 6.56 -10.04 -3.12
N VAL A 37 6.35 -8.92 -3.80
CA VAL A 37 6.09 -7.60 -3.22
C VAL A 37 4.87 -7.01 -3.94
N ALA A 38 3.81 -6.75 -3.19
CA ALA A 38 2.58 -6.16 -3.68
C ALA A 38 2.27 -4.86 -2.93
N ASN A 39 1.72 -3.87 -3.66
CA ASN A 39 1.28 -2.60 -3.10
C ASN A 39 -0.19 -2.38 -3.48
N ARG A 40 -0.95 -1.72 -2.60
CA ARG A 40 -2.34 -1.31 -2.86
C ARG A 40 -2.63 -0.01 -2.12
N LEU A 41 -3.51 0.81 -2.69
CA LEU A 41 -4.09 1.96 -2.01
C LEU A 41 -5.51 1.62 -1.58
N TYR A 42 -5.88 2.04 -0.37
CA TYR A 42 -7.26 2.01 0.09
C TYR A 42 -7.72 3.44 0.36
N GLY A 43 -8.83 3.84 -0.26
CA GLY A 43 -9.36 5.20 -0.15
C GLY A 43 -10.83 5.20 0.22
N GLU A 44 -11.25 6.24 0.94
CA GLU A 44 -12.65 6.46 1.28
C GLU A 44 -13.47 6.66 0.00
N GLN A 45 -14.55 5.89 -0.15
CA GLN A 45 -15.37 5.86 -1.37
C GLN A 45 -16.01 7.19 -1.75
N SER A 46 -16.26 8.06 -0.77
CA SER A 46 -16.80 9.40 -0.99
C SER A 46 -15.74 10.45 -1.35
N TYR A 47 -14.46 10.07 -1.44
CA TYR A 47 -13.35 10.98 -1.74
C TYR A 47 -12.93 10.90 -3.20
N GLU A 48 -12.74 12.06 -3.84
CA GLU A 48 -12.22 12.16 -5.20
C GLU A 48 -10.70 12.29 -5.19
N PHE A 49 -10.02 11.34 -5.82
CA PHE A 49 -8.57 11.33 -5.93
C PHE A 49 -8.12 11.96 -7.26
N VAL A 50 -6.98 12.65 -7.23
CA VAL A 50 -6.36 13.20 -8.44
C VAL A 50 -5.96 12.05 -9.37
N GLU A 51 -6.42 12.07 -10.61
CA GLU A 51 -6.17 11.00 -11.58
C GLU A 51 -4.67 10.79 -11.85
N ASP A 52 -3.90 11.88 -11.96
CA ASP A 52 -2.43 11.81 -12.12
C ASP A 52 -1.74 11.10 -10.95
N TYR A 53 -2.25 11.26 -9.73
CA TYR A 53 -1.72 10.54 -8.57
C TYR A 53 -1.98 9.04 -8.70
N LEU A 54 -3.20 8.64 -9.05
CA LEU A 54 -3.57 7.23 -9.26
C LEU A 54 -2.82 6.60 -10.44
N GLY A 55 -2.64 7.35 -11.52
CA GLY A 55 -1.84 6.95 -12.68
C GLY A 55 -0.39 6.69 -12.28
N ASN A 56 0.21 7.60 -11.50
CA ASN A 56 1.58 7.45 -11.02
C ASN A 56 1.75 6.29 -10.03
N THR A 57 0.80 6.06 -9.12
CA THR A 57 0.87 4.93 -8.17
C THR A 57 0.76 3.59 -8.87
N LYS A 58 -0.16 3.48 -9.84
CA LYS A 58 -0.29 2.29 -10.68
C LYS A 58 0.98 2.05 -11.51
N LYS A 59 1.54 3.09 -12.12
CA LYS A 59 2.75 3.00 -12.95
C LYS A 59 4.00 2.62 -12.15
N HIS A 60 4.27 3.30 -11.04
CA HIS A 60 5.54 3.20 -10.32
C HIS A 60 5.53 2.16 -9.19
N TYR A 61 4.36 1.89 -8.62
CA TYR A 61 4.24 0.99 -7.46
C TYR A 61 3.37 -0.23 -7.74
N ARG A 62 2.74 -0.32 -8.93
CA ARG A 62 1.73 -1.35 -9.26
C ARG A 62 0.56 -1.34 -8.28
N ALA A 63 0.31 -0.18 -7.68
CA ALA A 63 -0.70 0.02 -6.65
C ALA A 63 -1.97 0.60 -7.26
N GLU A 64 -3.02 -0.20 -7.31
CA GLU A 64 -4.36 0.26 -7.67
C GLU A 64 -5.12 0.76 -6.42
N LEU A 65 -6.05 1.69 -6.65
CA LEU A 65 -6.96 2.17 -5.62
C LEU A 65 -8.13 1.21 -5.46
N GLU A 66 -8.30 0.71 -4.25
CA GLU A 66 -9.53 0.07 -3.81
C GLU A 66 -10.36 1.09 -3.01
N SER A 67 -11.55 1.37 -3.53
CA SER A 67 -12.52 2.27 -2.91
C SER A 67 -13.30 1.51 -1.82
N VAL A 68 -13.24 2.00 -0.58
CA VAL A 68 -13.89 1.37 0.58
C VAL A 68 -14.64 2.40 1.42
N ASP A 69 -15.66 1.94 2.15
CA ASP A 69 -16.41 2.80 3.07
C ASP A 69 -15.70 2.85 4.43
N PHE A 70 -14.76 3.78 4.61
CA PHE A 70 -14.12 3.99 5.91
C PHE A 70 -15.03 4.76 6.88
N LYS A 71 -15.93 5.61 6.40
CA LYS A 71 -16.77 6.46 7.25
C LYS A 71 -17.89 5.69 7.96
N ALA A 72 -18.64 4.88 7.22
CA ALA A 72 -19.78 4.13 7.74
C ALA A 72 -19.50 2.62 7.83
N GLY A 73 -18.50 2.12 7.10
CA GLY A 73 -18.15 0.69 7.01
C GLY A 73 -16.74 0.33 7.50
N SER A 74 -16.17 1.10 8.45
CA SER A 74 -14.76 0.97 8.87
C SER A 74 -14.32 -0.45 9.22
N ASP A 75 -15.17 -1.22 9.89
CA ASP A 75 -14.90 -2.63 10.23
C ASP A 75 -14.85 -3.54 8.99
N ALA A 76 -15.77 -3.33 8.04
CA ALA A 76 -15.76 -4.06 6.77
C ALA A 76 -14.52 -3.70 5.95
N ALA A 77 -14.14 -2.42 5.89
CA ALA A 77 -12.92 -1.96 5.25
C ALA A 77 -11.67 -2.58 5.89
N ARG A 78 -11.61 -2.64 7.24
CA ARG A 78 -10.53 -3.30 7.98
C ARG A 78 -10.42 -4.78 7.64
N LEU A 79 -11.53 -5.51 7.62
CA LEU A 79 -11.54 -6.93 7.26
C LEU A 79 -11.09 -7.15 5.81
N ASN A 80 -11.54 -6.29 4.89
CA ASN A 80 -11.14 -6.34 3.49
C ASN A 80 -9.63 -6.15 3.31
N ILE A 81 -9.05 -5.11 3.92
CA ILE A 81 -7.59 -4.87 3.88
C ILE A 81 -6.82 -6.08 4.41
N ASN A 82 -7.25 -6.64 5.55
CA ASN A 82 -6.58 -7.80 6.14
C ASN A 82 -6.70 -9.06 5.27
N ALA A 83 -7.85 -9.28 4.62
CA ALA A 83 -8.04 -10.41 3.72
C ALA A 83 -7.12 -10.31 2.49
N TRP A 84 -6.98 -9.11 1.90
CA TRP A 84 -6.05 -8.90 0.79
C TRP A 84 -4.59 -9.18 1.22
N VAL A 85 -4.19 -8.74 2.40
CA VAL A 85 -2.83 -9.00 2.92
C VAL A 85 -2.58 -10.48 3.16
N GLN A 86 -3.57 -11.20 3.69
CA GLN A 86 -3.49 -12.66 3.86
C GLN A 86 -3.28 -13.35 2.52
N GLU A 87 -4.05 -12.99 1.50
CA GLU A 87 -3.91 -13.51 0.13
C GLU A 87 -2.50 -13.24 -0.43
N GLN A 88 -1.99 -12.00 -0.31
CA GLN A 88 -0.65 -11.66 -0.82
C GLN A 88 0.49 -12.33 -0.05
N THR A 89 0.25 -12.76 1.19
CA THR A 89 1.26 -13.38 2.06
C THR A 89 1.09 -14.88 2.20
N GLN A 90 0.24 -15.51 1.37
CA GLN A 90 -0.01 -16.96 1.41
C GLN A 90 -0.40 -17.42 2.83
N ASP A 91 -1.25 -16.65 3.49
CA ASP A 91 -1.74 -16.88 4.86
C ASP A 91 -0.66 -16.88 5.95
N THR A 92 0.58 -16.46 5.65
CA THR A 92 1.67 -16.41 6.64
C THR A 92 1.62 -15.18 7.55
N LYS A 93 0.93 -14.11 7.13
CA LYS A 93 0.66 -12.93 7.97
C LYS A 93 -0.81 -12.88 8.37
N GLY A 94 -1.03 -12.60 9.65
CA GLY A 94 -2.36 -12.34 10.20
C GLY A 94 -2.82 -10.91 9.92
N LEU A 95 -3.53 -10.33 10.87
CA LEU A 95 -4.04 -8.96 10.77
C LEU A 95 -2.88 -7.94 10.75
N ILE A 96 -2.97 -6.93 9.88
CA ILE A 96 -2.09 -5.76 9.88
C ILE A 96 -2.84 -4.47 10.27
N VAL A 97 -4.16 -4.43 10.05
CA VAL A 97 -5.03 -3.37 10.57
C VAL A 97 -5.82 -3.95 11.72
N TYR A 98 -5.41 -3.57 12.93
CA TYR A 98 -6.07 -3.99 14.17
C TYR A 98 -7.21 -3.06 14.52
N ASN A 99 -8.16 -3.56 15.32
CA ASN A 99 -9.23 -2.71 15.82
C ASN A 99 -8.64 -1.72 16.83
N GLN A 100 -8.63 -0.44 16.47
CA GLN A 100 -8.24 0.66 17.35
C GLN A 100 -9.53 1.31 17.85
N CYS A 101 -10.35 0.55 18.57
CA CYS A 101 -11.37 1.18 19.40
C CYS A 101 -10.65 1.85 20.57
N TYR A 102 -10.19 3.09 20.38
CA TYR A 102 -10.10 4.01 21.52
C TYR A 102 -11.55 4.32 21.90
N ASP A 103 -12.07 3.61 22.89
CA ASP A 103 -13.22 4.14 23.61
C ASP A 103 -12.75 5.47 24.22
N GLY A 104 -13.44 6.55 23.87
CA GLY A 104 -13.06 7.89 24.28
C GLY A 104 -13.45 8.18 25.72
N THR A 105 -13.12 7.31 26.68
CA THR A 105 -13.20 7.68 28.09
C THR A 105 -11.88 8.34 28.52
N MET A 106 -11.92 9.67 28.65
CA MET A 106 -11.00 10.43 29.50
C MET A 106 -11.26 10.12 30.98
#